data_AF-A0A8S8Y543-F1
#
_entry.id   AF-A0A8S8Y543-F1
#
_cell.length_a   1.000
_cell.length_b   1.000
_cell.length_c   1.000
_cell.angle_alpha   90.00
_cell.angle_beta   90.00
_cell.angle_gamma   90.00
#
_symmetry.space_group_name_H-M   'P 1'
#
loop_
_entity.id
_entity.type
_entity.pdbx_description
1 polymer ?
#
loop_
_entity_poly.entity_id
_entity_poly.type
_entity_poly.pdbx_seq_one_letter_code
_entity_poly.pdbx_strand_id
1 'polypeptide(L)'
;MVLKALPGVGAGLARKLTDHFGTEDKVLQLLADGQTEVIAEVEGVSQKRADSLARSFNGMEDFLATPESIRLHKELVASIANHAVNASTRSRIRSLMPVKDIESRREIIAQAMECDFIIEGLRIPSEVDGNYDRVVVSKNPIDQLKRFCRVLTPSEQETWKDYKVFKSVTWVGPEGPAQTPEGWLVLPEGASVDMILPEKCVGWFEHNRESLELLTNLPEGQGFYSHFNQIRMPQLRELLDEMANEADAEAIADVRDKLWPLAKELEKRIHDEVDEAMQNVKLDLSGSDMLEALADAASLQRKLAQQTSDAIEQAIESATDELANLLSDVGVRCPRTIFKSEWPTKVDRTTLDGIDSQLEELWKTTQSDRLISLARRLAPLKSKCESSLRKLIELDQWLTIGRWAKA
;
A
#
# COMPACT_ATOMS: atom_id res chain seq x y z
N MET A 1 -19.35 -26.84 15.39
CA MET A 1 -17.99 -26.31 15.55
C MET A 1 -17.05 -27.48 15.75
N VAL A 2 -16.24 -27.74 14.73
CA VAL A 2 -15.18 -28.75 14.70
C VAL A 2 -14.10 -28.41 15.74
N LEU A 3 -13.81 -27.12 15.97
CA LEU A 3 -12.85 -26.65 16.98
C LEU A 3 -13.18 -27.12 18.40
N LYS A 4 -14.46 -27.27 18.75
CA LYS A 4 -14.87 -27.77 20.08
C LYS A 4 -14.55 -29.25 20.30
N ALA A 5 -14.27 -30.00 19.23
CA ALA A 5 -13.84 -31.38 19.33
C ALA A 5 -12.35 -31.49 19.70
N LEU A 6 -11.58 -30.40 19.59
CA LEU A 6 -10.18 -30.40 19.99
C LEU A 6 -10.02 -30.38 21.52
N PRO A 7 -9.12 -31.22 22.07
CA PRO A 7 -8.82 -31.23 23.50
C PRO A 7 -8.43 -29.83 24.01
N GLY A 8 -9.06 -29.39 25.10
CA GLY A 8 -8.75 -28.10 25.72
C GLY A 8 -9.35 -26.87 25.04
N VAL A 9 -10.22 -27.04 24.03
CA VAL A 9 -10.96 -25.94 23.37
C VAL A 9 -12.42 -25.92 23.85
N GLY A 10 -12.69 -25.09 24.86
CA GLY A 10 -14.06 -24.80 25.30
C GLY A 10 -14.79 -23.81 24.38
N ALA A 11 -16.09 -23.62 24.59
CA ALA A 11 -16.92 -22.74 23.74
C ALA A 11 -16.44 -21.28 23.70
N GLY A 12 -15.93 -20.75 24.81
CA GLY A 12 -15.38 -19.39 24.87
C GLY A 12 -14.09 -19.24 24.05
N LEU A 13 -13.19 -20.22 24.11
CA LEU A 13 -11.95 -20.18 23.34
C LEU A 13 -12.20 -20.38 21.85
N ALA A 14 -13.07 -21.33 21.48
CA ALA A 14 -13.48 -21.51 20.08
C ALA A 14 -14.01 -20.20 19.50
N ARG A 15 -14.89 -19.51 20.24
CA ARG A 15 -15.42 -18.20 19.84
C ARG A 15 -14.33 -17.14 19.71
N LYS A 16 -13.43 -16.99 20.69
CA LYS A 16 -12.32 -16.02 20.60
C LYS A 16 -11.42 -16.26 19.39
N LEU A 17 -11.09 -17.52 19.10
CA LEU A 17 -10.28 -17.89 17.93
C LEU A 17 -11.02 -17.55 16.63
N THR A 18 -12.29 -17.95 16.51
CA THR A 18 -13.12 -17.63 15.34
C THR A 18 -13.28 -16.12 15.17
N ASP A 19 -13.54 -15.38 16.25
CA ASP A 19 -13.71 -13.92 16.21
C ASP A 19 -12.41 -13.20 15.81
N HIS A 20 -11.25 -13.68 16.28
CA HIS A 20 -9.95 -13.09 15.93
C HIS A 20 -9.56 -13.33 14.46
N PHE A 21 -9.79 -14.54 13.95
CA PHE A 21 -9.38 -14.94 12.60
C PHE A 21 -10.52 -14.88 11.56
N GLY A 22 -11.70 -14.43 11.97
CA GLY A 22 -12.91 -14.31 11.15
C GLY A 22 -13.71 -15.60 10.97
N THR A 23 -13.05 -16.74 10.72
CA THR A 23 -13.73 -18.02 10.45
C THR A 23 -13.09 -19.21 11.17
N GLU A 24 -13.91 -20.23 11.45
CA GLU A 24 -13.45 -21.49 12.03
C GLU A 24 -12.47 -22.23 11.10
N ASP A 25 -12.72 -22.21 9.79
CA ASP A 25 -11.86 -22.84 8.78
C ASP A 25 -10.45 -22.23 8.77
N LYS A 26 -10.32 -20.91 8.96
CA LYS A 26 -9.02 -20.25 9.04
C LYS A 26 -8.22 -20.74 10.25
N VAL A 27 -8.86 -20.97 11.39
CA VAL A 27 -8.22 -21.51 12.60
C VAL A 27 -7.74 -22.94 12.37
N LEU A 28 -8.59 -23.79 11.79
CA LEU A 28 -8.23 -25.18 11.46
C LEU A 28 -7.08 -25.22 10.47
N GLN A 29 -7.06 -24.33 9.48
CA GLN A 29 -5.96 -24.20 8.53
C GLN A 29 -4.66 -23.78 9.21
N LEU A 30 -4.69 -22.81 10.12
CA LEU A 30 -3.50 -22.40 10.90
C LEU A 30 -2.95 -23.55 11.76
N LEU A 31 -3.84 -24.35 12.37
CA LEU A 31 -3.45 -25.55 13.14
C LEU A 31 -2.85 -26.63 12.24
N ALA A 32 -3.48 -26.91 11.10
CA ALA A 32 -2.96 -27.81 10.07
C ALA A 32 -1.56 -27.38 9.61
N ASP A 33 -1.39 -26.06 9.44
CA ASP A 33 -0.15 -25.45 8.98
C ASP A 33 0.94 -25.35 10.05
N GLY A 34 0.64 -25.74 11.30
CA GLY A 34 1.58 -25.60 12.41
C GLY A 34 2.01 -24.16 12.69
N GLN A 35 1.22 -23.16 12.27
CA GLN A 35 1.47 -21.73 12.47
C GLN A 35 1.03 -21.31 13.88
N THR A 36 1.67 -21.90 14.88
CA THR A 36 1.25 -21.79 16.28
C THR A 36 1.56 -20.41 16.88
N GLU A 37 2.54 -19.70 16.34
CA GLU A 37 2.86 -18.30 16.69
C GLU A 37 1.70 -17.36 16.39
N VAL A 38 1.08 -17.48 15.20
CA VAL A 38 -0.10 -16.69 14.83
C VAL A 38 -1.27 -16.99 15.76
N ILE A 39 -1.49 -18.28 16.08
CA ILE A 39 -2.55 -18.70 17.00
C ILE A 39 -2.32 -18.15 18.42
N ALA A 40 -1.07 -17.99 18.84
CA ALA A 40 -0.70 -17.46 20.15
C ALA A 40 -0.90 -15.95 20.31
N GLU A 41 -1.16 -15.21 19.21
CA GLU A 41 -1.58 -13.80 19.26
C GLU A 41 -2.95 -13.62 19.92
N VAL A 42 -3.78 -14.66 19.91
CA VAL A 42 -5.12 -14.61 20.50
C VAL A 42 -5.04 -14.54 22.02
N GLU A 43 -5.65 -13.50 22.58
CA GLU A 43 -5.69 -13.27 24.02
C GLU A 43 -6.19 -14.51 24.81
N GLY A 44 -5.33 -15.06 25.67
CA GLY A 44 -5.59 -16.26 26.45
C GLY A 44 -5.11 -17.56 25.82
N VAL A 45 -4.39 -17.49 24.70
CA VAL A 45 -3.70 -18.62 24.07
C VAL A 45 -2.20 -18.43 24.20
N SER A 46 -1.55 -19.25 25.03
CA SER A 46 -0.08 -19.27 25.10
C SER A 46 0.51 -20.06 23.95
N GLN A 47 1.78 -19.79 23.60
CA GLN A 47 2.51 -20.55 22.59
C GLN A 47 2.46 -22.07 22.84
N LYS A 48 2.69 -22.49 24.10
CA LYS A 48 2.61 -23.91 24.49
C LYS A 48 1.22 -24.52 24.23
N ARG A 49 0.17 -23.72 24.41
CA ARG A 49 -1.20 -24.17 24.16
C ARG A 49 -1.46 -24.28 22.66
N ALA A 50 -1.03 -23.29 21.87
CA ALA A 50 -1.13 -23.33 20.42
C ALA A 50 -0.38 -24.56 19.84
N ASP A 51 0.84 -24.82 20.31
CA ASP A 51 1.62 -26.01 19.95
C ASP A 51 0.88 -27.31 20.29
N SER A 52 0.27 -27.39 21.48
CA SER A 52 -0.52 -28.57 21.88
C SER A 52 -1.74 -28.78 20.97
N LEU A 53 -2.45 -27.71 20.63
CA LEU A 53 -3.61 -27.78 19.73
C LEU A 53 -3.22 -28.23 18.33
N ALA A 54 -2.15 -27.66 17.77
CA ALA A 54 -1.66 -28.05 16.44
C ALA A 54 -1.22 -29.51 16.42
N ARG A 55 -0.57 -30.00 17.49
CA ARG A 55 -0.16 -31.40 17.60
C ARG A 55 -1.34 -32.36 17.73
N SER A 56 -2.33 -32.04 18.55
CA SER A 56 -3.56 -32.85 18.66
C SER A 56 -4.36 -32.85 17.36
N PHE A 57 -4.29 -31.78 16.56
CA PHE A 57 -4.93 -31.71 15.25
C PHE A 57 -4.16 -32.52 14.17
N ASN A 58 -2.82 -32.44 14.17
CA ASN A 58 -1.97 -33.05 13.13
C ASN A 58 -1.49 -34.48 13.42
N GLY A 59 -1.60 -34.94 14.66
CA GLY A 59 -0.94 -36.14 15.14
C GLY A 59 -1.87 -37.21 15.70
N MET A 60 -1.28 -38.36 15.99
CA MET A 60 -1.94 -39.41 16.78
C MET A 60 -1.44 -39.34 18.22
N GLU A 61 -2.36 -39.10 19.17
CA GLU A 61 -2.01 -39.08 20.60
C GLU A 61 -1.39 -40.41 21.06
N ASP A 62 -1.79 -41.54 20.45
CA ASP A 62 -1.32 -42.88 20.82
C ASP A 62 0.06 -43.27 20.26
N PHE A 63 0.61 -42.54 19.27
CA PHE A 63 1.90 -42.93 18.67
C PHE A 63 3.08 -42.64 19.61
N LEU A 64 3.03 -41.53 20.33
CA LEU A 64 4.04 -41.12 21.31
C LEU A 64 3.64 -41.60 22.72
N ALA A 65 3.40 -42.92 22.86
CA ALA A 65 2.80 -43.51 24.05
C ALA A 65 3.68 -43.55 25.31
N THR A 66 5.00 -43.34 25.19
CA THR A 66 5.93 -43.43 26.33
C THR A 66 6.66 -42.11 26.55
N PRO A 67 7.07 -41.78 27.79
CA PRO A 67 7.88 -40.60 28.06
C PRO A 67 9.16 -40.55 27.21
N GLU A 68 9.74 -41.73 26.94
CA GLU A 68 10.93 -41.87 26.13
C GLU A 68 10.66 -41.62 24.64
N SER A 69 9.55 -42.11 24.07
CA SER A 69 9.22 -41.80 22.67
C SER A 69 8.89 -40.31 22.47
N ILE A 70 8.26 -39.67 23.47
CA ILE A 70 8.06 -38.21 23.50
C ILE A 70 9.41 -37.47 23.54
N ARG A 71 10.35 -37.93 24.37
CA ARG A 71 11.70 -37.33 24.50
C ARG A 71 12.47 -37.41 23.18
N LEU A 72 12.57 -38.61 22.61
CA LEU A 72 13.28 -38.85 21.35
C LEU A 72 12.67 -38.04 20.19
N HIS A 73 11.34 -37.98 20.12
CA HIS A 73 10.66 -37.18 19.11
C HIS A 73 11.00 -35.69 19.25
N LYS A 74 10.97 -35.14 20.47
CA LYS A 74 11.35 -33.74 20.72
C LYS A 74 12.80 -33.44 20.33
N GLU A 75 13.72 -34.34 20.65
CA GLU A 75 15.15 -34.20 20.30
C GLU A 75 15.37 -34.24 18.78
N LEU A 76 14.71 -35.17 18.09
CA LEU A 76 14.78 -35.28 16.63
C LEU A 76 14.24 -34.02 15.95
N VAL A 77 13.05 -33.57 16.35
CA VAL A 77 12.43 -32.35 15.81
C VAL A 77 13.29 -31.12 16.08
N ALA A 78 13.90 -31.01 17.26
CA ALA A 78 14.82 -29.91 17.57
C ALA A 78 16.08 -29.95 16.67
N SER A 79 16.64 -31.13 16.42
CA SER A 79 17.80 -31.31 15.52
C SER A 79 17.48 -30.87 14.08
N ILE A 80 16.33 -31.30 13.55
CA ILE A 80 15.85 -30.88 12.23
C ILE A 80 15.62 -29.36 12.21
N ALA A 81 14.94 -28.83 13.22
CA ALA A 81 14.62 -27.40 13.31
C ALA A 81 15.87 -26.52 13.33
N ASN A 82 17.02 -27.00 13.83
CA ASN A 82 18.27 -26.24 13.80
C ASN A 82 18.78 -25.97 12.37
N HIS A 83 18.40 -26.80 11.40
CA HIS A 83 18.76 -26.63 9.98
C HIS A 83 17.82 -25.68 9.22
N ALA A 84 16.73 -25.23 9.85
CA ALA A 84 15.81 -24.28 9.23
C ALA A 84 16.49 -22.92 9.06
N VAL A 85 16.40 -22.38 7.85
CA VAL A 85 16.88 -21.02 7.53
C VAL A 85 15.89 -19.99 8.04
N ASN A 86 14.59 -20.19 7.78
CA ASN A 86 13.54 -19.27 8.15
C ASN A 86 12.91 -19.59 9.52
N ALA A 87 12.56 -18.56 10.28
CA ALA A 87 11.88 -18.72 11.58
C ALA A 87 10.50 -19.38 11.43
N SER A 88 9.74 -19.00 10.38
CA SER A 88 8.46 -19.59 10.00
C SER A 88 8.54 -21.11 9.85
N THR A 89 9.53 -21.59 9.10
CA THR A 89 9.82 -23.00 8.87
C THR A 89 10.26 -23.70 10.14
N ARG A 90 11.13 -23.08 10.95
CA ARG A 90 11.56 -23.60 12.25
C ARG A 90 10.37 -23.86 13.17
N SER A 91 9.42 -22.92 13.22
CA SER A 91 8.19 -23.03 14.01
C SER A 91 7.31 -24.19 13.52
N ARG A 92 7.11 -24.28 12.21
CA ARG A 92 6.34 -25.37 11.60
C ARG A 92 6.95 -26.74 11.86
N ILE A 93 8.28 -26.88 11.77
CA ILE A 93 8.99 -28.13 12.08
C ILE A 93 8.73 -28.57 13.54
N ARG A 94 8.67 -27.63 14.50
CA ARG A 94 8.37 -27.96 15.91
C ARG A 94 6.99 -28.56 16.13
N SER A 95 6.07 -28.36 15.18
CA SER A 95 4.72 -28.91 15.17
C SER A 95 4.63 -30.23 14.38
N LEU A 96 5.72 -30.69 13.77
CA LEU A 96 5.75 -31.94 13.02
C LEU A 96 5.45 -33.12 13.93
N MET A 97 4.39 -33.86 13.62
CA MET A 97 4.00 -35.08 14.36
C MET A 97 4.24 -36.34 13.52
N PRO A 98 4.46 -37.50 14.17
CA PRO A 98 4.46 -38.80 13.49
C PRO A 98 3.12 -39.10 12.82
N VAL A 99 3.17 -39.82 11.70
CA VAL A 99 2.00 -40.19 10.89
C VAL A 99 1.98 -41.71 10.65
N LYS A 100 0.80 -42.30 10.42
CA LYS A 100 0.67 -43.74 10.10
C LYS A 100 1.23 -44.07 8.73
N ASP A 101 0.85 -43.27 7.73
CA ASP A 101 1.30 -43.41 6.35
C ASP A 101 2.49 -42.48 6.11
N ILE A 102 3.62 -43.07 5.80
CA ILE A 102 4.90 -42.37 5.63
C ILE A 102 5.32 -42.22 4.16
N GLU A 103 4.62 -42.87 3.23
CA GLU A 103 5.09 -43.00 1.85
C GLU A 103 5.13 -41.65 1.13
N SER A 104 4.07 -40.84 1.29
CA SER A 104 4.02 -39.47 0.75
C SER A 104 5.15 -38.57 1.28
N ARG A 105 5.47 -38.69 2.58
CA ARG A 105 6.58 -37.92 3.19
C ARG A 105 7.93 -38.42 2.69
N ARG A 106 8.11 -39.73 2.52
CA ARG A 106 9.36 -40.31 1.99
C ARG A 106 9.63 -39.84 0.57
N GLU A 107 8.61 -39.83 -0.29
CA GLU A 107 8.75 -39.39 -1.67
C GLU A 107 9.20 -37.92 -1.75
N ILE A 108 8.52 -37.01 -1.05
CA ILE A 108 8.87 -35.59 -1.10
C ILE A 108 10.22 -35.30 -0.43
N ILE A 109 10.59 -36.03 0.64
CA ILE A 109 11.90 -35.90 1.27
C ILE A 109 13.00 -36.39 0.33
N ALA A 110 12.81 -37.49 -0.38
CA ALA A 110 13.78 -37.98 -1.37
C ALA A 110 14.00 -36.94 -2.48
N GLN A 111 12.93 -36.31 -2.98
CA GLN A 111 13.03 -35.21 -3.93
C GLN A 111 13.73 -33.99 -3.32
N ALA A 112 13.42 -33.64 -2.07
CA ALA A 112 14.01 -32.51 -1.35
C ALA A 112 15.50 -32.69 -1.07
N MET A 113 15.94 -33.93 -0.80
CA MET A 113 17.35 -34.25 -0.67
C MET A 113 18.08 -33.89 -1.97
N GLU A 114 17.55 -34.22 -3.15
CA GLU A 114 18.18 -33.89 -4.44
C GLU A 114 18.04 -32.41 -4.87
N CYS A 115 17.50 -31.55 -4.02
CA CYS A 115 17.28 -30.12 -4.32
C CYS A 115 18.19 -29.22 -3.48
N ASP A 116 19.07 -28.48 -4.14
CA ASP A 116 20.00 -27.55 -3.47
C ASP A 116 19.41 -26.13 -3.31
N PHE A 117 18.14 -25.91 -3.67
CA PHE A 117 17.50 -24.60 -3.57
C PHE A 117 17.27 -24.19 -2.11
N ILE A 118 17.65 -22.95 -1.79
CA ILE A 118 17.48 -22.36 -0.46
C ILE A 118 16.53 -21.18 -0.56
N ILE A 119 15.49 -21.18 0.28
CA ILE A 119 14.59 -20.06 0.43
C ILE A 119 15.04 -19.26 1.65
N GLU A 120 15.34 -17.98 1.45
CA GLU A 120 15.70 -17.04 2.50
C GLU A 120 14.65 -15.94 2.62
N GLY A 121 14.47 -15.37 3.82
CA GLY A 121 13.54 -14.27 4.04
C GLY A 121 12.05 -14.64 4.05
N LEU A 122 11.72 -15.93 4.10
CA LEU A 122 10.32 -16.38 4.12
C LEU A 122 9.68 -16.17 5.50
N ARG A 123 8.66 -15.32 5.56
CA ARG A 123 7.90 -15.02 6.78
C ARG A 123 6.49 -15.60 6.69
N ILE A 124 5.85 -15.78 7.85
CA ILE A 124 4.44 -16.15 7.91
C ILE A 124 3.63 -14.94 7.46
N PRO A 125 2.71 -15.07 6.48
CA PRO A 125 1.88 -13.96 6.08
C PRO A 125 0.97 -13.54 7.24
N SER A 126 1.00 -12.26 7.60
CA SER A 126 0.20 -11.69 8.68
C SER A 126 -0.61 -10.49 8.19
N GLU A 127 -1.68 -10.18 8.92
CA GLU A 127 -2.45 -8.95 8.71
C GLU A 127 -1.72 -7.75 9.35
N VAL A 128 -2.05 -6.55 8.86
CA VAL A 128 -1.57 -5.29 9.45
C VAL A 128 -2.62 -4.78 10.42
N ASP A 129 -2.23 -4.57 11.67
CA ASP A 129 -3.06 -3.83 12.62
C ASP A 129 -3.11 -2.37 12.21
N GLY A 130 -4.31 -1.84 12.00
CA GLY A 130 -4.50 -0.46 11.59
C GLY A 130 -5.93 0.00 11.77
N ASN A 131 -6.07 1.23 12.26
CA ASN A 131 -7.33 1.98 12.24
C ASN A 131 -7.31 2.88 11.01
N TYR A 132 -8.12 2.56 10.02
CA TYR A 132 -8.25 3.31 8.78
C TYR A 132 -9.38 4.34 8.90
N ASP A 133 -9.15 5.53 8.37
CA ASP A 133 -10.10 6.65 8.41
C ASP A 133 -11.35 6.44 7.54
N ARG A 134 -11.29 5.50 6.59
CA ARG A 134 -12.40 5.16 5.68
C ARG A 134 -13.61 4.67 6.47
N VAL A 135 -14.78 5.25 6.20
CA VAL A 135 -16.03 4.82 6.82
C VAL A 135 -16.75 3.82 5.91
N VAL A 136 -17.13 2.67 6.44
CA VAL A 136 -17.89 1.66 5.70
C VAL A 136 -19.36 1.80 6.07
N VAL A 137 -20.21 1.99 5.07
CA VAL A 137 -21.66 2.12 5.25
C VAL A 137 -22.34 0.96 4.55
N SER A 138 -23.08 0.13 5.32
CA SER A 138 -23.83 -0.99 4.76
C SER A 138 -25.09 -1.30 5.56
N LYS A 139 -26.19 -1.63 4.86
CA LYS A 139 -27.44 -2.10 5.49
C LYS A 139 -27.24 -3.40 6.26
N ASN A 140 -26.38 -4.27 5.74
CA ASN A 140 -26.01 -5.52 6.40
C ASN A 140 -24.71 -5.29 7.21
N PRO A 141 -24.72 -5.46 8.54
CA PRO A 141 -23.52 -5.23 9.36
C PRO A 141 -22.33 -6.09 8.90
N ILE A 142 -21.18 -5.45 8.70
CA ILE A 142 -19.91 -6.12 8.33
C ILE A 142 -18.99 -6.13 9.55
N ASP A 143 -19.31 -6.96 10.54
CA ASP A 143 -18.68 -6.93 11.86
C ASP A 143 -17.15 -7.15 11.84
N GLN A 144 -16.66 -7.96 10.92
CA GLN A 144 -15.23 -8.22 10.72
C GLN A 144 -14.39 -6.96 10.43
N LEU A 145 -15.02 -5.89 9.94
CA LEU A 145 -14.34 -4.62 9.65
C LEU A 145 -14.29 -3.66 10.84
N LYS A 146 -15.06 -3.89 11.91
CA LYS A 146 -15.14 -2.99 13.07
C LYS A 146 -13.80 -2.86 13.83
N ARG A 147 -12.91 -3.85 13.70
CA ARG A 147 -11.54 -3.78 14.24
C ARG A 147 -10.66 -2.79 13.48
N PHE A 148 -10.95 -2.55 12.21
CA PHE A 148 -10.08 -1.81 11.30
C PHE A 148 -10.62 -0.42 10.97
N CYS A 149 -11.94 -0.23 10.98
CA CYS A 149 -12.54 1.03 10.57
C CYS A 149 -13.93 1.23 11.18
N ARG A 150 -14.46 2.45 11.04
CA ARG A 150 -15.84 2.76 11.45
C ARG A 150 -16.83 2.11 10.48
N VAL A 151 -17.64 1.17 10.97
CA VAL A 151 -18.72 0.54 10.21
C VAL A 151 -20.06 1.10 10.69
N LEU A 152 -20.82 1.71 9.78
CA LEU A 152 -22.13 2.31 10.03
C LEU A 152 -23.23 1.54 9.29
N THR A 153 -24.38 1.43 9.94
CA THR A 153 -25.59 0.84 9.35
C THR A 153 -26.63 1.94 9.24
N PRO A 154 -27.00 2.35 8.02
CA PRO A 154 -27.95 3.44 7.83
C PRO A 154 -29.34 3.01 8.30
N SER A 155 -30.04 3.92 8.98
CA SER A 155 -31.47 3.79 9.29
C SER A 155 -32.33 3.97 8.04
N GLU A 156 -33.62 3.61 8.11
CA GLU A 156 -34.54 3.70 6.96
C GLU A 156 -34.72 5.13 6.39
N GLN A 157 -34.40 6.16 7.17
CA GLN A 157 -34.52 7.56 6.78
C GLN A 157 -33.21 8.16 6.26
N GLU A 158 -32.08 7.50 6.53
CA GLU A 158 -30.76 7.97 6.12
C GLU A 158 -30.46 7.55 4.67
N THR A 159 -29.86 8.47 3.94
CA THR A 159 -29.42 8.27 2.56
C THR A 159 -27.91 8.45 2.47
N TRP A 160 -27.31 8.07 1.35
CA TRP A 160 -25.88 8.30 1.11
C TRP A 160 -25.45 9.76 1.25
N LYS A 161 -26.38 10.74 1.10
CA LYS A 161 -26.08 12.16 1.24
C LYS A 161 -25.68 12.55 2.66
N ASP A 162 -26.20 11.86 3.67
CA ASP A 162 -25.94 12.13 5.10
C ASP A 162 -24.49 11.79 5.48
N TYR A 163 -23.82 10.96 4.67
CA TYR A 163 -22.46 10.51 4.90
C TYR A 163 -21.40 11.38 4.21
N LYS A 164 -21.80 12.41 3.43
CA LYS A 164 -20.89 13.35 2.72
C LYS A 164 -19.94 14.13 3.64
N VAL A 165 -20.21 14.14 4.94
CA VAL A 165 -19.32 14.71 5.96
C VAL A 165 -17.97 13.97 6.03
N PHE A 166 -17.93 12.70 5.62
CA PHE A 166 -16.72 11.90 5.60
C PHE A 166 -15.96 12.04 4.28
N LYS A 167 -14.64 12.24 4.39
CA LYS A 167 -13.73 12.35 3.24
C LYS A 167 -13.65 11.05 2.43
N SER A 168 -13.72 9.91 3.10
CA SER A 168 -13.54 8.58 2.50
C SER A 168 -14.63 7.64 3.00
N VAL A 169 -15.46 7.15 2.08
CA VAL A 169 -16.59 6.26 2.39
C VAL A 169 -16.63 5.10 1.41
N THR A 170 -16.85 3.89 1.90
CA THR A 170 -17.31 2.78 1.07
C THR A 170 -18.77 2.49 1.36
N TRP A 171 -19.63 2.75 0.38
CA TRP A 171 -21.02 2.34 0.39
C TRP A 171 -21.15 0.92 -0.15
N VAL A 172 -21.68 0.00 0.65
CA VAL A 172 -21.87 -1.41 0.27
C VAL A 172 -23.36 -1.71 0.19
N GLY A 173 -23.83 -1.93 -1.04
CA GLY A 173 -25.19 -2.35 -1.35
C GLY A 173 -25.96 -1.36 -2.22
N PRO A 174 -27.28 -1.57 -2.36
CA PRO A 174 -28.13 -0.73 -3.21
C PRO A 174 -28.24 0.70 -2.64
N GLU A 175 -28.83 1.61 -3.43
CA GLU A 175 -29.11 3.00 -3.03
C GLU A 175 -27.87 3.88 -2.77
N GLY A 176 -26.72 3.48 -3.31
CA GLY A 176 -25.53 4.32 -3.37
C GLY A 176 -25.70 5.51 -4.33
N PRO A 177 -24.76 6.47 -4.29
CA PRO A 177 -24.76 7.59 -5.23
C PRO A 177 -24.64 7.12 -6.68
N ALA A 178 -25.44 7.71 -7.58
CA ALA A 178 -25.31 7.47 -9.02
C ALA A 178 -24.02 8.07 -9.60
N GLN A 179 -23.60 9.22 -9.07
CA GLN A 179 -22.29 9.82 -9.32
C GLN A 179 -21.49 9.77 -8.02
N THR A 180 -20.47 8.92 -7.99
CA THR A 180 -19.67 8.66 -6.79
C THR A 180 -18.86 9.91 -6.43
N PRO A 181 -18.98 10.43 -5.19
CA PRO A 181 -18.11 11.51 -4.72
C PRO A 181 -16.63 11.11 -4.75
N GLU A 182 -15.73 12.08 -4.75
CA GLU A 182 -14.30 11.80 -4.70
C GLU A 182 -13.91 11.06 -3.41
N GLY A 183 -12.98 10.09 -3.51
CA GLY A 183 -12.55 9.25 -2.39
C GLY A 183 -13.59 8.19 -1.96
N TRP A 184 -14.78 8.19 -2.57
CA TRP A 184 -15.84 7.23 -2.26
C TRP A 184 -15.77 5.99 -3.14
N LEU A 185 -16.27 4.89 -2.60
CA LEU A 185 -16.48 3.64 -3.30
C LEU A 185 -17.92 3.21 -3.17
N VAL A 186 -18.48 2.70 -4.27
CA VAL A 186 -19.80 2.04 -4.26
C VAL A 186 -19.59 0.61 -4.73
N LEU A 187 -19.92 -0.34 -3.88
CA LEU A 187 -19.73 -1.77 -4.12
C LEU A 187 -21.05 -2.52 -3.95
N PRO A 188 -21.26 -3.62 -4.69
CA PRO A 188 -22.44 -4.45 -4.51
C PRO A 188 -22.42 -5.16 -3.15
N GLU A 189 -23.59 -5.60 -2.69
CA GLU A 189 -23.66 -6.53 -1.56
C GLU A 189 -22.86 -7.80 -1.87
N GLY A 190 -22.08 -8.28 -0.90
CA GLY A 190 -21.21 -9.45 -1.06
C GLY A 190 -19.82 -9.15 -1.66
N ALA A 191 -19.47 -7.89 -1.90
CA ALA A 191 -18.08 -7.53 -2.22
C ALA A 191 -17.11 -8.02 -1.12
N SER A 192 -15.91 -8.41 -1.52
CA SER A 192 -14.91 -8.89 -0.55
C SER A 192 -14.45 -7.76 0.36
N VAL A 193 -14.04 -8.11 1.58
CA VAL A 193 -13.51 -7.17 2.57
C VAL A 193 -12.35 -6.35 2.02
N ASP A 194 -11.45 -7.01 1.28
CA ASP A 194 -10.28 -6.40 0.67
C ASP A 194 -10.64 -5.37 -0.42
N MET A 195 -11.82 -5.48 -1.03
CA MET A 195 -12.36 -4.46 -1.95
C MET A 195 -13.05 -3.33 -1.20
N ILE A 196 -13.72 -3.65 -0.08
CA ILE A 196 -14.44 -2.69 0.74
C ILE A 196 -13.47 -1.72 1.43
N LEU A 197 -12.30 -2.21 1.84
CA LEU A 197 -11.24 -1.46 2.50
C LEU A 197 -9.91 -1.58 1.72
N PRO A 198 -9.75 -0.80 0.63
CA PRO A 198 -8.56 -0.83 -0.24
C PRO A 198 -7.25 -0.65 0.51
N GLU A 199 -7.21 0.26 1.48
CA GLU A 199 -6.05 0.59 2.30
C GLU A 199 -5.53 -0.66 3.02
N LYS A 200 -6.44 -1.45 3.59
CA LYS A 200 -6.10 -2.72 4.26
C LYS A 200 -5.61 -3.76 3.26
N CYS A 201 -6.22 -3.82 2.07
CA CYS A 201 -5.80 -4.75 1.02
C CYS A 201 -4.36 -4.45 0.58
N VAL A 202 -4.10 -3.23 0.12
CA VAL A 202 -2.76 -2.82 -0.36
C VAL A 202 -1.74 -2.90 0.76
N GLY A 203 -2.07 -2.41 1.97
CA GLY A 203 -1.19 -2.51 3.13
C GLY A 203 -0.80 -3.94 3.50
N TRP A 204 -1.68 -4.93 3.28
CA TRP A 204 -1.32 -6.34 3.45
C TRP A 204 -0.23 -6.78 2.46
N PHE A 205 -0.33 -6.37 1.18
CA PHE A 205 0.69 -6.71 0.18
C PHE A 205 2.02 -5.99 0.45
N GLU A 206 1.98 -4.75 0.92
CA GLU A 206 3.18 -3.99 1.32
C GLU A 206 3.89 -4.66 2.49
N HIS A 207 3.14 -4.99 3.55
CA HIS A 207 3.69 -5.63 4.75
C HIS A 207 4.30 -7.00 4.47
N ASN A 208 3.71 -7.76 3.55
CA ASN A 208 4.17 -9.12 3.21
C ASN A 208 5.09 -9.16 1.98
N ARG A 209 5.55 -8.00 1.48
CA ARG A 209 6.25 -7.85 0.20
C ARG A 209 7.43 -8.81 0.03
N GLU A 210 8.36 -8.85 0.99
CA GLU A 210 9.56 -9.70 0.90
C GLU A 210 9.22 -11.16 0.61
N SER A 211 8.19 -11.69 1.28
CA SER A 211 7.75 -13.07 1.07
C SER A 211 6.99 -13.25 -0.24
N LEU A 212 6.22 -12.25 -0.67
CA LEU A 212 5.51 -12.27 -1.95
C LEU A 212 6.48 -12.25 -3.15
N GLU A 213 7.59 -11.51 -3.06
CA GLU A 213 8.64 -11.50 -4.08
C GLU A 213 9.30 -12.88 -4.25
N LEU A 214 9.33 -13.73 -3.21
CA LEU A 214 9.79 -15.11 -3.36
C LEU A 214 8.90 -15.87 -4.35
N LEU A 215 7.57 -15.71 -4.29
CA LEU A 215 6.64 -16.37 -5.21
C LEU A 215 6.82 -15.95 -6.67
N THR A 216 7.31 -14.73 -6.92
CA THR A 216 7.59 -14.25 -8.29
C THR A 216 8.84 -14.89 -8.87
N ASN A 217 9.78 -15.26 -8.01
CA ASN A 217 11.13 -15.69 -8.39
C ASN A 217 11.37 -17.20 -8.23
N LEU A 218 10.34 -17.97 -7.84
CA LEU A 218 10.49 -19.43 -7.70
C LEU A 218 10.90 -20.09 -9.02
N PRO A 219 11.90 -21.00 -8.98
CA PRO A 219 12.33 -21.74 -10.16
C PRO A 219 11.25 -22.71 -10.64
N GLU A 220 11.20 -22.91 -11.95
CA GLU A 220 10.36 -23.90 -12.61
C GLU A 220 11.18 -25.14 -12.94
N GLY A 221 10.60 -26.33 -12.75
CA GLY A 221 11.32 -27.57 -13.06
C GLY A 221 10.58 -28.86 -12.72
N GLN A 222 11.35 -29.96 -12.70
CA GLN A 222 10.92 -31.31 -12.37
C GLN A 222 11.41 -31.74 -10.98
N GLY A 223 10.97 -32.91 -10.50
CA GLY A 223 11.31 -33.38 -9.15
C GLY A 223 10.72 -32.44 -8.10
N PHE A 224 11.53 -31.98 -7.14
CA PHE A 224 11.05 -31.07 -6.11
C PHE A 224 10.52 -29.74 -6.68
N TYR A 225 11.14 -29.23 -7.74
CA TYR A 225 10.71 -27.97 -8.38
C TYR A 225 9.29 -28.04 -8.97
N SER A 226 8.75 -29.24 -9.23
CA SER A 226 7.37 -29.39 -9.70
C SER A 226 6.33 -28.86 -8.69
N HIS A 227 6.66 -28.86 -7.40
CA HIS A 227 5.82 -28.29 -6.35
C HIS A 227 5.79 -26.76 -6.42
N PHE A 228 6.88 -26.11 -6.88
CA PHE A 228 6.91 -24.66 -7.09
C PHE A 228 6.08 -24.22 -8.30
N ASN A 229 6.00 -25.05 -9.35
CA ASN A 229 5.18 -24.76 -10.53
C ASN A 229 3.70 -24.49 -10.17
N GLN A 230 3.21 -25.09 -9.08
CA GLN A 230 1.83 -24.94 -8.62
C GLN A 230 1.56 -23.60 -7.91
N ILE A 231 2.61 -22.99 -7.34
CA ILE A 231 2.49 -21.82 -6.44
C ILE A 231 3.22 -20.57 -6.95
N ARG A 232 4.08 -20.69 -7.98
CA ARG A 232 4.77 -19.55 -8.57
C ARG A 232 3.79 -18.55 -9.19
N MET A 233 4.06 -17.27 -9.00
CA MET A 233 3.19 -16.17 -9.43
C MET A 233 4.01 -15.04 -10.08
N PRO A 234 4.67 -15.27 -11.23
CA PRO A 234 5.51 -14.26 -11.87
C PRO A 234 4.76 -12.96 -12.20
N GLN A 235 3.47 -13.05 -12.54
CA GLN A 235 2.59 -11.91 -12.83
C GLN A 235 2.38 -10.97 -11.64
N LEU A 236 2.67 -11.41 -10.41
CA LEU A 236 2.58 -10.55 -9.23
C LEU A 236 3.71 -9.50 -9.20
N ARG A 237 4.81 -9.71 -9.93
CA ARG A 237 5.97 -8.80 -9.93
C ARG A 237 5.60 -7.39 -10.36
N GLU A 238 4.90 -7.26 -11.48
CA GLU A 238 4.48 -5.96 -12.02
C GLU A 238 3.61 -5.18 -11.01
N LEU A 239 2.70 -5.87 -10.32
CA LEU A 239 1.84 -5.26 -9.31
C LEU A 239 2.63 -4.78 -8.09
N LEU A 240 3.59 -5.58 -7.62
CA LEU A 240 4.46 -5.19 -6.50
C LEU A 240 5.35 -4.01 -6.89
N ASP A 241 5.90 -3.99 -8.10
CA ASP A 241 6.72 -2.88 -8.58
C ASP A 241 5.89 -1.60 -8.76
N GLU A 242 4.67 -1.72 -9.29
CA GLU A 242 3.71 -0.61 -9.40
C GLU A 242 3.32 -0.05 -8.03
N MET A 243 3.15 -0.89 -7.01
CA MET A 243 2.91 -0.43 -5.63
C MET A 243 4.08 0.37 -5.06
N ALA A 244 5.32 -0.02 -5.34
CA ALA A 244 6.49 0.70 -4.87
C ALA A 244 6.74 2.02 -5.62
N ASN A 245 6.20 2.16 -6.84
CA ASN A 245 6.45 3.30 -7.70
C ASN A 245 5.38 4.40 -7.55
N GLU A 246 5.67 5.41 -6.73
CA GLU A 246 4.78 6.56 -6.48
C GLU A 246 5.06 7.78 -7.36
N ALA A 247 5.81 7.62 -8.46
CA ALA A 247 6.36 8.73 -9.24
C ALA A 247 5.35 9.82 -9.62
N ASP A 248 4.12 9.46 -10.00
CA ASP A 248 3.10 10.44 -10.38
C ASP A 248 2.66 11.30 -9.19
N ALA A 249 2.49 10.71 -8.01
CA ALA A 249 2.13 11.45 -6.80
C ALA A 249 3.31 12.25 -6.24
N GLU A 250 4.53 11.71 -6.33
CA GLU A 250 5.76 12.42 -5.96
C GLU A 250 6.01 13.64 -6.86
N ALA A 251 5.78 13.52 -8.17
CA ALA A 251 5.91 14.63 -9.11
C ALA A 251 4.94 15.78 -8.79
N ILE A 252 3.67 15.47 -8.45
CA ILE A 252 2.69 16.50 -8.05
C ILE A 252 3.11 17.18 -6.74
N ALA A 253 3.61 16.41 -5.76
CA ALA A 253 4.09 16.96 -4.49
C ALA A 253 5.32 17.87 -4.70
N ASP A 254 6.27 17.47 -5.55
CA ASP A 254 7.46 18.25 -5.87
C ASP A 254 7.12 19.56 -6.59
N VAL A 255 6.19 19.54 -7.57
CA VAL A 255 5.69 20.75 -8.23
C VAL A 255 5.03 21.71 -7.22
N ARG A 256 4.23 21.16 -6.30
CA ARG A 256 3.58 21.93 -5.25
C ARG A 256 4.60 22.62 -4.32
N ASP A 257 5.60 21.88 -3.85
CA ASP A 257 6.64 22.41 -2.97
C ASP A 257 7.47 23.51 -3.65
N LYS A 258 7.65 23.41 -4.97
CA LYS A 258 8.38 24.40 -5.79
C LYS A 258 7.55 25.62 -6.20
N LEU A 259 6.23 25.53 -6.18
CA LEU A 259 5.31 26.58 -6.68
C LEU A 259 5.55 27.94 -6.00
N TRP A 260 5.53 27.98 -4.67
CA TRP A 260 5.71 29.21 -3.89
C TRP A 260 7.12 29.80 -4.01
N PRO A 261 8.20 29.01 -3.83
CA PRO A 261 9.58 29.48 -4.05
C PRO A 261 9.78 30.08 -5.44
N LEU A 262 9.34 29.38 -6.49
CA LEU A 262 9.51 29.86 -7.87
C LEU A 262 8.74 31.15 -8.13
N ALA A 263 7.49 31.25 -7.67
CA ALA A 263 6.70 32.47 -7.83
C ALA A 263 7.36 33.69 -7.15
N LYS A 264 8.01 33.47 -5.99
CA LYS A 264 8.74 34.53 -5.27
C LYS A 264 10.04 34.92 -5.94
N GLU A 265 10.76 33.95 -6.50
CA GLU A 265 11.96 34.20 -7.30
C GLU A 265 11.62 35.01 -8.55
N LEU A 266 10.56 34.63 -9.26
CA LEU A 266 10.09 35.33 -10.45
C LEU A 266 9.59 36.74 -10.15
N GLU A 267 8.88 36.96 -9.03
CA GLU A 267 8.51 38.31 -8.57
C GLU A 267 9.74 39.20 -8.42
N LYS A 268 10.83 38.67 -7.87
CA LYS A 268 12.08 39.40 -7.74
C LYS A 268 12.73 39.64 -9.11
N ARG A 269 12.76 38.63 -9.98
CA ARG A 269 13.36 38.73 -11.31
C ARG A 269 12.65 39.76 -12.18
N ILE A 270 11.31 39.82 -12.15
CA ILE A 270 10.53 40.86 -12.83
C ILE A 270 10.96 42.26 -12.36
N HIS A 271 11.14 42.45 -11.04
CA HIS A 271 11.60 43.74 -10.53
C HIS A 271 13.00 44.10 -11.03
N ASP A 272 13.94 43.14 -10.98
CA ASP A 272 15.32 43.34 -11.42
C ASP A 272 15.39 43.64 -12.95
N GLU A 273 14.65 42.90 -13.78
CA GLU A 273 14.58 43.08 -15.24
C GLU A 273 13.99 44.44 -15.63
N VAL A 274 12.90 44.86 -14.98
CA VAL A 274 12.26 46.15 -15.27
C VAL A 274 13.12 47.31 -14.76
N ASP A 275 13.78 47.18 -13.60
CA ASP A 275 14.71 48.19 -13.09
C ASP A 275 15.92 48.36 -14.03
N GLU A 276 16.45 47.27 -14.59
CA GLU A 276 17.52 47.29 -15.59
C GLU A 276 17.05 47.95 -16.90
N ALA A 277 15.85 47.59 -17.40
CA ALA A 277 15.26 48.23 -18.58
C ALA A 277 15.08 49.75 -18.37
N MET A 278 14.61 50.18 -17.20
CA MET A 278 14.48 51.59 -16.86
C MET A 278 15.82 52.32 -16.80
N GLN A 279 16.89 51.69 -16.31
CA GLN A 279 18.23 52.27 -16.30
C GLN A 279 18.81 52.41 -17.70
N ASN A 280 18.63 51.39 -18.56
CA ASN A 280 19.06 51.42 -19.96
C ASN A 280 18.34 52.53 -20.74
N VAL A 281 17.02 52.70 -20.56
CA VAL A 281 16.27 53.80 -21.19
C VAL A 281 16.77 55.17 -20.71
N LYS A 282 17.18 55.32 -19.44
CA LYS A 282 17.79 56.56 -18.94
C LYS A 282 19.16 56.85 -19.57
N LEU A 283 19.91 55.81 -19.95
CA LEU A 283 21.25 55.91 -20.55
C LEU A 283 21.19 56.14 -22.07
N ASP A 284 20.19 55.59 -22.77
CA ASP A 284 20.01 55.70 -24.23
C ASP A 284 19.38 57.02 -24.70
N LEU A 285 18.99 57.90 -23.77
CA LEU A 285 18.52 59.25 -24.10
C LEU A 285 19.64 60.07 -24.75
N SER A 286 19.59 60.20 -26.08
CA SER A 286 20.57 60.94 -26.86
C SER A 286 20.46 62.46 -26.64
N GLY A 287 21.52 63.21 -26.97
CA GLY A 287 21.51 64.69 -26.87
C GLY A 287 20.39 65.36 -27.69
N SER A 288 19.87 64.70 -28.73
CA SER A 288 18.69 65.14 -29.49
C SER A 288 17.37 64.91 -28.75
N ASP A 289 17.23 63.81 -28.01
CA ASP A 289 16.03 63.52 -27.19
C ASP A 289 15.92 64.48 -26.00
N MET A 290 17.06 64.92 -25.44
CA MET A 290 17.08 65.98 -24.42
C MET A 290 16.62 67.35 -24.96
N LEU A 291 16.91 67.65 -26.23
CA LEU A 291 16.46 68.89 -26.87
C LEU A 291 14.95 68.84 -27.20
N GLU A 292 14.44 67.67 -27.59
CA GLU A 292 13.01 67.43 -27.82
C GLU A 292 12.20 67.44 -26.51
N ALA A 293 12.76 66.92 -25.41
CA ALA A 293 12.19 66.99 -24.07
C ALA A 293 12.07 68.43 -23.54
N LEU A 294 12.99 69.31 -23.94
CA LEU A 294 12.96 70.75 -23.62
C LEU A 294 11.84 71.48 -24.39
N ALA A 295 11.45 70.95 -25.56
CA ALA A 295 10.38 71.50 -26.40
C ALA A 295 8.98 70.96 -26.04
N ASP A 296 8.87 69.67 -25.67
CA ASP A 296 7.62 69.05 -25.20
C ASP A 296 7.91 67.93 -24.18
N ALA A 297 7.96 68.29 -22.89
CA ALA A 297 8.17 67.34 -21.79
C ALA A 297 7.12 66.21 -21.74
N ALA A 298 5.93 66.41 -22.31
CA ALA A 298 4.87 65.40 -22.35
C ALA A 298 5.12 64.31 -23.40
N SER A 299 5.96 64.57 -24.41
CA SER A 299 6.34 63.57 -25.42
C SER A 299 7.33 62.54 -24.86
N LEU A 300 8.33 63.01 -24.10
CA LEU A 300 9.32 62.17 -23.42
C LEU A 300 8.66 61.26 -22.38
N GLN A 301 7.74 61.80 -21.56
CA GLN A 301 7.01 61.01 -20.56
C GLN A 301 6.17 59.90 -21.19
N ARG A 302 5.54 60.15 -22.34
CA ARG A 302 4.78 59.12 -23.06
C ARG A 302 5.68 58.01 -23.61
N LYS A 303 6.85 58.37 -24.15
CA LYS A 303 7.81 57.41 -24.72
C LYS A 303 8.43 56.52 -23.62
N LEU A 304 8.81 57.12 -22.49
CA LEU A 304 9.26 56.41 -21.29
C LEU A 304 8.16 55.51 -20.73
N ALA A 305 6.92 55.99 -20.62
CA ALA A 305 5.80 55.20 -20.12
C ALA A 305 5.47 54.00 -21.02
N GLN A 306 5.53 54.17 -22.34
CA GLN A 306 5.30 53.09 -23.30
C GLN A 306 6.39 52.01 -23.19
N GLN A 307 7.66 52.39 -23.26
CA GLN A 307 8.77 51.42 -23.17
C GLN A 307 8.82 50.71 -21.81
N THR A 308 8.45 51.42 -20.74
CA THR A 308 8.30 50.81 -19.41
C THR A 308 7.17 49.79 -19.38
N SER A 309 6.02 50.10 -20.00
CA SER A 309 4.88 49.18 -20.08
C SER A 309 5.22 47.93 -20.87
N ASP A 310 5.90 48.09 -22.01
CA ASP A 310 6.32 46.97 -22.86
C ASP A 310 7.33 46.06 -22.11
N ALA A 311 8.26 46.65 -21.35
CA ALA A 311 9.21 45.90 -20.53
C ALA A 311 8.51 45.12 -19.39
N ILE A 312 7.52 45.73 -18.74
CA ILE A 312 6.72 45.07 -17.70
C ILE A 312 5.92 43.90 -18.28
N GLU A 313 5.25 44.10 -19.41
CA GLU A 313 4.47 43.04 -20.08
C GLU A 313 5.35 41.85 -20.46
N GLN A 314 6.52 42.11 -21.05
CA GLN A 314 7.45 41.07 -21.47
C GLN A 314 8.03 40.28 -20.28
N ALA A 315 8.38 40.97 -19.18
CA ALA A 315 8.87 40.32 -17.96
C ALA A 315 7.77 39.46 -17.31
N ILE A 316 6.52 39.95 -17.26
CA ILE A 316 5.37 39.19 -16.75
C ILE A 316 5.08 37.98 -17.64
N GLU A 317 5.12 38.12 -18.97
CA GLU A 317 4.88 37.02 -19.90
C GLU A 317 5.94 35.93 -19.74
N SER A 318 7.22 36.30 -19.70
CA SER A 318 8.32 35.35 -19.49
C SER A 318 8.21 34.62 -18.15
N ALA A 319 7.89 35.32 -17.07
CA ALA A 319 7.68 34.70 -15.76
C ALA A 319 6.45 33.78 -15.73
N THR A 320 5.38 34.15 -16.44
CA THR A 320 4.16 33.34 -16.54
C THR A 320 4.43 32.06 -17.32
N ASP A 321 5.21 32.11 -18.40
CA ASP A 321 5.58 30.94 -19.19
C ASP A 321 6.44 29.95 -18.40
N GLU A 322 7.34 30.43 -17.54
CA GLU A 322 8.16 29.57 -16.70
C GLU A 322 7.35 28.84 -15.62
N LEU A 323 6.40 29.54 -14.97
CA LEU A 323 5.43 28.90 -14.07
C LEU A 323 4.51 27.94 -14.82
N ALA A 324 4.11 28.27 -16.05
CA ALA A 324 3.31 27.37 -16.89
C ALA A 324 4.08 26.10 -17.25
N ASN A 325 5.38 26.18 -17.51
CA ASN A 325 6.21 25.01 -17.77
C ASN A 325 6.27 24.08 -16.55
N LEU A 326 6.49 24.62 -15.35
CA LEU A 326 6.48 23.82 -14.11
C LEU A 326 5.13 23.10 -13.91
N LEU A 327 4.01 23.79 -14.13
CA LEU A 327 2.68 23.22 -13.96
C LEU A 327 2.27 22.26 -15.09
N SER A 328 2.89 22.37 -16.26
CA SER A 328 2.59 21.53 -17.42
C SER A 328 2.97 20.06 -17.21
N ASP A 329 4.01 19.81 -16.41
CA ASP A 329 4.48 18.46 -16.07
C ASP A 329 3.40 17.63 -15.35
N VAL A 330 2.50 18.31 -14.63
CA VAL A 330 1.39 17.71 -13.86
C VAL A 330 0.02 18.02 -14.47
N GLY A 331 -0.03 18.64 -15.65
CA GLY A 331 -1.26 18.93 -16.39
C GLY A 331 -2.11 20.08 -15.84
N VAL A 332 -1.57 20.93 -14.95
CA VAL A 332 -2.26 22.10 -14.40
C VAL A 332 -2.03 23.32 -15.29
N ARG A 333 -3.09 24.10 -15.55
CA ARG A 333 -2.97 25.33 -16.35
C ARG A 333 -2.62 26.52 -15.47
N CYS A 334 -1.58 27.26 -15.85
CA CYS A 334 -1.25 28.54 -15.23
C CYS A 334 -2.23 29.65 -15.70
N PRO A 335 -2.93 30.34 -14.78
CA PRO A 335 -3.68 31.54 -15.11
C PRO A 335 -2.74 32.68 -15.52
N ARG A 336 -3.15 33.46 -16.53
CA ARG A 336 -2.38 34.64 -16.99
C ARG A 336 -2.35 35.80 -15.99
N THR A 337 -3.19 35.76 -14.95
CA THR A 337 -3.30 36.80 -13.92
C THR A 337 -2.48 36.50 -12.66
N ILE A 338 -1.53 35.56 -12.73
CA ILE A 338 -0.72 35.16 -11.58
C ILE A 338 0.17 36.29 -11.05
N PHE A 339 0.58 37.20 -11.92
CA PHE A 339 1.21 38.47 -11.57
C PHE A 339 0.24 39.62 -11.81
N LYS A 340 0.20 40.58 -10.88
CA LYS A 340 -0.62 41.79 -11.03
C LYS A 340 -0.02 42.72 -12.07
N SER A 341 -0.87 43.35 -12.87
CA SER A 341 -0.50 44.35 -13.88
C SER A 341 -0.06 45.70 -13.29
N GLU A 342 -0.26 45.90 -11.98
CA GLU A 342 0.12 47.12 -11.27
C GLU A 342 1.60 47.09 -10.88
N TRP A 343 2.32 48.19 -11.14
CA TRP A 343 3.72 48.34 -10.72
C TRP A 343 3.84 48.96 -9.32
N PRO A 344 4.67 48.43 -8.39
CA PRO A 344 5.53 47.23 -8.53
C PRO A 344 4.73 45.93 -8.58
N THR A 345 5.08 45.07 -9.53
CA THR A 345 4.38 43.82 -9.81
C THR A 345 4.49 42.86 -8.63
N LYS A 346 3.34 42.41 -8.13
CA LYS A 346 3.27 41.40 -7.06
C LYS A 346 2.57 40.16 -7.57
N VAL A 347 2.98 39.01 -7.03
CA VAL A 347 2.24 37.76 -7.20
C VAL A 347 0.85 37.93 -6.60
N ASP A 348 -0.18 37.54 -7.36
CA ASP A 348 -1.53 37.41 -6.85
C ASP A 348 -1.61 36.15 -5.99
N ARG A 349 -1.53 36.37 -4.68
CA ARG A 349 -1.63 35.32 -3.66
C ARG A 349 -2.91 34.50 -3.81
N THR A 350 -4.03 35.12 -4.17
CA THR A 350 -5.31 34.39 -4.27
C THR A 350 -5.31 33.41 -5.44
N THR A 351 -4.73 33.81 -6.57
CA THR A 351 -4.51 32.94 -7.72
C THR A 351 -3.54 31.81 -7.37
N LEU A 352 -2.43 32.12 -6.69
CA LEU A 352 -1.42 31.12 -6.31
C LEU A 352 -1.94 30.10 -5.27
N ASP A 353 -2.65 30.57 -4.24
CA ASP A 353 -3.34 29.71 -3.25
C ASP A 353 -4.39 28.82 -3.94
N GLY A 354 -5.05 29.33 -4.99
CA GLY A 354 -5.97 28.56 -5.82
C GLY A 354 -5.28 27.43 -6.60
N ILE A 355 -4.09 27.67 -7.14
CA ILE A 355 -3.28 26.64 -7.82
C ILE A 355 -2.76 25.62 -6.81
N ASP A 356 -2.26 26.06 -5.65
CA ASP A 356 -1.83 25.15 -4.57
C ASP A 356 -2.97 24.23 -4.13
N SER A 357 -4.17 24.79 -3.97
CA SER A 357 -5.38 24.01 -3.65
C SER A 357 -5.73 23.00 -4.73
N GLN A 358 -5.61 23.36 -6.02
CA GLN A 358 -5.83 22.45 -7.14
C GLN A 358 -4.78 21.33 -7.19
N LEU A 359 -3.50 21.64 -6.95
CA LEU A 359 -2.44 20.65 -6.88
C LEU A 359 -2.65 19.69 -5.72
N GLU A 360 -3.09 20.20 -4.56
CA GLU A 360 -3.40 19.36 -3.41
C GLU A 360 -4.62 18.45 -3.66
N GLU A 361 -5.63 18.93 -4.38
CA GLU A 361 -6.79 18.12 -4.81
C GLU A 361 -6.33 17.04 -5.80
N LEU A 362 -5.61 17.40 -6.86
CA LEU A 362 -5.08 16.45 -7.85
C LEU A 362 -4.16 15.40 -7.22
N TRP A 363 -3.30 15.79 -6.28
CA TRP A 363 -2.44 14.86 -5.55
C TRP A 363 -3.27 13.82 -4.79
N LYS A 364 -4.31 14.26 -4.06
CA LYS A 364 -5.21 13.37 -3.32
C LYS A 364 -6.00 12.45 -4.25
N THR A 365 -6.51 12.97 -5.36
CA THR A 365 -7.25 12.17 -6.35
C THR A 365 -6.35 11.08 -6.92
N THR A 366 -5.15 11.44 -7.39
CA THR A 366 -4.18 10.51 -7.96
C THR A 366 -3.81 9.40 -6.98
N GLN A 367 -3.54 9.74 -5.72
CA GLN A 367 -3.23 8.77 -4.68
C GLN A 367 -4.40 7.82 -4.40
N SER A 368 -5.62 8.37 -4.28
CA SER A 368 -6.83 7.60 -4.03
C SER A 368 -7.15 6.66 -5.21
N ASP A 369 -7.09 7.15 -6.44
CA ASP A 369 -7.39 6.37 -7.64
C ASP A 369 -6.36 5.25 -7.84
N ARG A 370 -5.08 5.53 -7.61
CA ARG A 370 -4.01 4.52 -7.64
C ARG A 370 -4.26 3.44 -6.60
N LEU A 371 -4.53 3.82 -5.35
CA LEU A 371 -4.85 2.88 -4.26
C LEU A 371 -6.03 1.98 -4.64
N ILE A 372 -7.13 2.57 -5.13
CA ILE A 372 -8.34 1.83 -5.52
C ILE A 372 -8.05 0.90 -6.69
N SER A 373 -7.31 1.36 -7.70
CA SER A 373 -6.92 0.57 -8.87
C SER A 373 -6.09 -0.64 -8.48
N LEU A 374 -5.08 -0.45 -7.62
CA LEU A 374 -4.24 -1.51 -7.08
C LEU A 374 -5.07 -2.51 -6.27
N ALA A 375 -5.90 -2.03 -5.34
CA ALA A 375 -6.76 -2.91 -4.54
C ALA A 375 -7.69 -3.77 -5.41
N ARG A 376 -8.26 -3.22 -6.49
CA ARG A 376 -9.10 -3.97 -7.43
C ARG A 376 -8.36 -5.12 -8.11
N ARG A 377 -7.08 -4.95 -8.42
CA ARG A 377 -6.24 -5.98 -9.06
C ARG A 377 -5.66 -6.97 -8.06
N LEU A 378 -5.36 -6.51 -6.84
CA LEU A 378 -4.73 -7.30 -5.79
C LEU A 378 -5.71 -8.13 -4.96
N ALA A 379 -6.91 -7.61 -4.66
CA ALA A 379 -7.90 -8.28 -3.83
C ALA A 379 -8.27 -9.69 -4.32
N PRO A 380 -8.48 -9.95 -5.62
CA PRO A 380 -8.74 -11.30 -6.12
C PRO A 380 -7.56 -12.26 -5.94
N LEU A 381 -6.33 -11.74 -5.88
CA LEU A 381 -5.12 -12.52 -5.77
C LEU A 381 -4.75 -12.85 -4.31
N LYS A 382 -5.24 -12.09 -3.32
CA LYS A 382 -4.84 -12.22 -1.92
C LYS A 382 -4.96 -13.63 -1.37
N SER A 383 -6.13 -14.28 -1.54
CA SER A 383 -6.36 -15.65 -1.07
C SER A 383 -5.38 -16.66 -1.71
N LYS A 384 -5.08 -16.49 -3.00
CA LYS A 384 -4.10 -17.32 -3.71
C LYS A 384 -2.68 -17.06 -3.21
N CYS A 385 -2.32 -15.80 -2.94
CA CYS A 385 -1.02 -15.45 -2.38
C CYS A 385 -0.85 -16.05 -0.97
N GLU A 386 -1.85 -15.91 -0.10
CA GLU A 386 -1.81 -16.49 1.25
C GLU A 386 -1.63 -18.01 1.23
N SER A 387 -2.40 -18.72 0.41
CA SER A 387 -2.30 -20.17 0.26
C SER A 387 -0.96 -20.59 -0.35
N SER A 388 -0.45 -19.84 -1.33
CA SER A 388 0.85 -20.09 -1.96
C SER A 388 2.02 -19.87 -0.99
N LEU A 389 1.99 -18.81 -0.17
CA LEU A 389 2.99 -18.57 0.88
C LEU A 389 2.95 -19.65 1.96
N ARG A 390 1.76 -20.09 2.39
CA ARG A 390 1.61 -21.21 3.33
C ARG A 390 2.20 -22.49 2.76
N LYS A 391 1.91 -22.79 1.49
CA LYS A 391 2.50 -23.93 0.80
C LYS A 391 4.01 -23.78 0.66
N LEU A 392 4.53 -22.57 0.41
CA LEU A 392 5.97 -22.33 0.34
C LEU A 392 6.67 -22.63 1.67
N ILE A 393 6.06 -22.28 2.81
CA ILE A 393 6.59 -22.65 4.15
C ILE A 393 6.60 -24.17 4.33
N GLU A 394 5.58 -24.88 3.85
CA GLU A 394 5.56 -26.35 3.85
C GLU A 394 6.67 -26.93 2.96
N LEU A 395 6.92 -26.36 1.78
CA LEU A 395 7.99 -26.82 0.90
C LEU A 395 9.37 -26.52 1.49
N ASP A 396 9.58 -25.36 2.10
CA ASP A 396 10.83 -25.05 2.81
C ASP A 396 11.06 -25.97 4.01
N GLN A 397 10.00 -26.43 4.68
CA GLN A 397 10.09 -27.49 5.70
C GLN A 397 10.67 -28.78 5.10
N TRP A 398 10.20 -29.22 3.94
CA TRP A 398 10.71 -30.44 3.30
C TRP A 398 12.15 -30.27 2.81
N LEU A 399 12.51 -29.12 2.23
CA LEU A 399 13.89 -28.78 1.90
C LEU A 399 14.80 -28.78 3.13
N THR A 400 14.31 -28.26 4.26
CA THR A 400 15.04 -28.30 5.53
C THR A 400 15.28 -29.72 6.01
N ILE A 401 14.26 -30.59 5.95
CA ILE A 401 14.41 -32.01 6.31
C ILE A 401 15.38 -32.72 5.35
N GLY A 402 15.31 -32.45 4.05
CA GLY A 402 16.22 -33.00 3.05
C GLY A 402 17.68 -32.60 3.31
N ARG A 403 17.93 -31.32 3.63
CA ARG A 403 19.26 -30.83 4.04
C ARG A 403 19.76 -31.50 5.32
N TRP A 404 18.90 -31.63 6.33
CA TRP A 404 19.24 -32.33 7.58
C TRP A 404 19.56 -33.81 7.34
N ALA A 405 18.84 -34.48 6.43
CA ALA A 405 19.08 -35.90 6.12
C ALA A 405 20.38 -36.15 5.34
N LYS A 406 20.92 -35.12 4.66
CA LYS A 406 22.21 -35.16 3.95
C LYS A 406 23.41 -34.83 4.86
N ALA A 407 23.18 -34.08 5.94
CA ALA A 407 24.20 -33.65 6.90
C ALA A 407 24.64 -34.80 7.81
#